data_AF-A0A183ID32-F1
#
_entry.id   AF-A0A183ID32-F1
#
_cell.length_a   1.000
_cell.length_b   1.000
_cell.length_c   1.000
_cell.angle_alpha   90.00
_cell.angle_beta   90.00
_cell.angle_gamma   90.00
#
_symmetry.space_group_name_H-M   'P 1'
#
loop_
_entity.id
_entity.type
_entity.pdbx_description
1 polymer ?
#
loop_
_entity_poly.entity_id
_entity_poly.type
_entity_poly.pdbx_seq_one_letter_code
_entity_poly.pdbx_strand_id
1 'polypeptide(L)' 'MGDFNAHVGVDVEKWNGVIGKKGPSDLNNNGIMLLRFCANNGLSIMNTFFEHRTVHQYTWYREACAQKSMIDLII' A
#
# COMPACT_ATOMS: atom_id res chain seq x y z
N MET A 1 -6.48 -9.67 5.27
CA MET A 1 -6.71 -8.86 4.05
C MET A 1 -7.97 -8.06 4.26
N GLY A 2 -7.98 -6.78 3.88
CA GLY A 2 -9.14 -5.91 4.02
C GLY A 2 -8.77 -4.44 3.81
N ASP A 3 -9.74 -3.56 4.06
CA ASP A 3 -9.58 -2.11 3.95
C ASP A 3 -8.86 -1.54 5.17
N PHE A 4 -7.64 -1.04 4.95
CA PHE A 4 -6.84 -0.38 5.98
C PHE A 4 -6.90 1.15 5.90
N ASN A 5 -7.52 1.70 4.85
CA ASN A 5 -7.50 3.12 4.53
C ASN A 5 -6.07 3.72 4.63
N ALA A 6 -5.09 2.94 4.18
CA ALA A 6 -3.67 3.16 4.38
C ALA A 6 -2.96 3.31 3.03
N HIS A 7 -2.20 4.39 2.88
CA HIS A 7 -1.34 4.62 1.74
C HIS A 7 0.10 4.45 2.23
N VAL A 8 0.82 3.46 1.70
CA VAL A 8 2.08 2.95 2.28
C VAL A 8 3.34 3.46 1.57
N GLY A 9 3.19 4.18 0.46
CA GLY A 9 4.30 4.73 -0.30
C GLY A 9 5.17 3.67 -1.00
N VAL A 10 6.31 4.13 -1.53
CA VAL A 10 7.28 3.31 -2.30
C VAL A 10 8.72 3.45 -1.78
N ASP A 11 8.90 3.84 -0.52
CA ASP A 11 10.23 3.99 0.10
C ASP A 11 10.78 2.62 0.56
N VAL A 12 11.19 1.81 -0.43
CA VAL A 12 11.68 0.44 -0.23
C VAL A 12 13.00 0.41 0.55
N GLU A 13 13.82 1.46 0.49
CA GLU A 13 15.06 1.51 1.26
C GLU A 13 14.77 1.62 2.76
N LYS A 14 13.81 2.46 3.14
CA LYS A 14 13.39 2.62 4.54
C LYS A 14 12.61 1.42 5.08
N TRP A 15 11.82 0.78 4.23
CA TRP A 15 10.88 -0.30 4.60
C TRP A 15 11.24 -1.62 3.92
N ASN A 16 12.55 -1.91 3.85
CA ASN A 16 13.06 -3.11 3.20
C ASN A 16 12.43 -4.39 3.78
N GLY A 17 11.92 -5.26 2.91
CA GLY A 17 11.22 -6.48 3.29
C GLY A 17 9.76 -6.28 3.73
N VAL A 18 9.31 -5.06 4.01
CA VAL A 18 7.91 -4.76 4.36
C VAL A 18 7.11 -4.35 3.14
N ILE A 19 7.68 -3.55 2.25
CA ILE A 19 7.06 -3.15 0.98
C ILE A 19 7.97 -3.41 -0.21
N GLY A 20 7.35 -3.62 -1.37
CA GLY A 20 8.02 -3.71 -2.66
C GLY A 20 7.92 -2.43 -3.49
N LYS A 21 8.50 -2.47 -4.69
CA LYS A 21 8.65 -1.30 -5.59
C LYS A 21 7.40 -0.96 -6.41
N LYS A 22 6.32 -1.74 -6.29
CA LYS A 22 5.12 -1.63 -7.13
C LYS A 22 3.94 -0.95 -6.41
N GLY A 23 4.14 -0.51 -5.17
CA GLY A 23 3.17 0.28 -4.42
C GLY A 23 2.98 1.70 -4.97
N PRO A 24 1.84 2.35 -4.69
CA PRO A 24 1.63 3.75 -5.02
C PRO A 24 2.58 4.66 -4.22
N SER A 25 2.94 5.82 -4.79
CA SER A 25 3.94 6.71 -4.22
C SER A 25 3.46 7.51 -2.99
N ASP A 26 2.18 7.43 -2.65
CA ASP A 26 1.58 8.23 -1.58
C ASP A 26 1.68 7.54 -0.22
N LEU A 27 1.95 8.35 0.80
CA LEU A 27 2.09 7.89 2.18
C LEU A 27 1.18 8.73 3.08
N ASN A 28 0.29 8.08 3.82
CA ASN A 28 -0.55 8.73 4.83
C ASN A 28 -0.22 8.22 6.25
N ASN A 29 -0.81 8.85 7.28
CA ASN A 29 -0.54 8.50 8.67
C ASN A 29 -0.90 7.03 8.99
N ASN A 30 -2.01 6.52 8.45
CA ASN A 30 -2.42 5.13 8.60
C ASN A 30 -1.40 4.17 7.99
N GLY A 31 -0.85 4.53 6.82
CA GLY A 31 0.22 3.78 6.16
C GLY A 31 1.49 3.73 7.01
N ILE A 32 1.90 4.82 7.64
CA ILE A 32 3.05 4.80 8.56
C ILE A 32 2.81 3.85 9.74
N MET A 33 1.61 3.88 10.34
CA MET A 33 1.26 2.97 11.43
C MET A 33 1.27 1.51 10.96
N LEU A 34 0.75 1.24 9.76
CA LEU A 34 0.71 -0.09 9.18
C LEU A 34 2.12 -0.61 8.85
N LEU A 35 2.98 0.23 8.29
CA LEU A 35 4.38 -0.10 7.99
C LEU A 35 5.14 -0.44 9.27
N ARG A 36 4.97 0.34 10.35
CA ARG A 36 5.58 0.03 11.66
C ARG A 36 5.05 -1.28 12.24
N PHE A 37 3.75 -1.52 12.14
CA PHE A 37 3.15 -2.78 12.58
C PHE A 37 3.75 -3.96 11.81
N CYS A 38 3.84 -3.88 10.49
CA CYS A 38 4.39 -4.95 9.65
C CYS A 38 5.88 -5.16 9.94
N ALA A 39 6.67 -4.10 10.05
CA ALA A 39 8.09 -4.17 10.40
C ALA A 39 8.33 -4.87 11.75
N ASN A 40 7.52 -4.53 12.76
CA ASN A 40 7.65 -5.12 14.10
C ASN A 40 7.24 -6.60 14.15
N ASN A 41 6.35 -7.04 13.25
CA ASN A 41 5.83 -8.41 13.22
C ASN A 41 6.47 -9.28 12.12
N GLY A 42 7.42 -8.74 11.34
CA GLY A 42 8.04 -9.47 10.22
C GLY A 42 7.08 -9.78 9.08
N LEU A 43 6.08 -8.90 8.86
CA LEU A 43 5.08 -9.05 7.81
C LEU A 43 5.41 -8.18 6.59
N SER A 44 4.84 -8.55 5.44
CA SER A 44 5.16 -7.95 4.15
C SER A 44 3.87 -7.64 3.38
N ILE A 45 3.71 -6.40 2.94
CA ILE A 45 2.54 -5.94 2.21
C ILE A 45 2.60 -6.43 0.76
N MET A 46 2.07 -7.62 0.50
CA MET A 46 2.16 -8.34 -0.77
C MET A 46 1.73 -7.53 -1.99
N ASN A 47 0.71 -6.67 -1.86
CA ASN A 47 0.22 -5.81 -2.96
C ASN A 47 1.30 -4.91 -3.56
N THR A 48 2.36 -4.63 -2.79
CA THR A 48 3.45 -3.75 -3.23
C THR A 48 4.62 -4.51 -3.87
N PHE A 49 4.68 -5.83 -3.76
CA PHE A 49 5.75 -6.67 -4.32
C PHE A 49 5.48 -7.10 -5.76
N PHE A 50 4.22 -7.40 -6.07
CA PHE A 50 3.83 -7.92 -7.38
C PHE A 50 3.34 -6.82 -8.31
N GLU A 51 3.61 -6.99 -9.60
CA GLU A 51 3.07 -6.09 -10.61
C GLU A 51 1.61 -6.46 -10.88
N HIS A 52 0.72 -5.55 -10.49
CA HIS A 52 -0.69 -5.65 -10.80
C HIS A 52 -1.01 -4.86 -12.05
N ARG A 53 -1.98 -5.34 -12.86
CA ARG A 53 -2.56 -4.50 -13.92
C ARG A 53 -3.15 -3.25 -13.27
N THR A 54 -3.00 -2.11 -13.92
CA THR A 54 -3.50 -0.81 -13.43
C THR A 54 -4.99 -0.84 -13.06
N VAL A 55 -5.80 -1.66 -13.73
CA VAL A 55 -7.23 -1.87 -13.42
C VAL A 55 -7.51 -2.58 -12.09
N HIS A 56 -6.55 -3.33 -11.57
CA HIS A 56 -6.65 -4.07 -10.31
C HIS A 56 -5.80 -3.47 -9.18
N GLN A 57 -5.03 -2.42 -9.49
CA GLN A 57 -4.14 -1.78 -8.54
C GLN A 57 -4.91 -0.87 -7.56
N TYR A 58 -6.07 -0.38 -7.97
CA TYR A 58 -6.90 0.53 -7.17
C TYR A 58 -8.22 -0.14 -6.83
N THR A 59 -8.57 -0.12 -5.54
CA THR A 59 -9.82 -0.67 -5.03
C THR A 59 -10.86 0.40 -4.72
N TRP A 60 -10.45 1.67 -4.71
CA TRP A 60 -11.33 2.80 -4.49
C TRP A 60 -11.22 3.85 -5.60
N TYR A 61 -12.37 4.38 -6.03
CA TYR A 61 -12.50 5.37 -7.08
C TYR A 61 -13.45 6.49 -6.66
N ARG A 62 -13.05 7.74 -6.94
CA ARG A 62 -13.90 8.92 -6.79
C ARG A 62 -14.09 9.61 -8.13
N GLU A 63 -15.24 9.38 -8.75
CA GLU A 63 -15.56 9.85 -10.10
C GLU A 63 -15.47 11.38 -10.24
N ALA A 64 -15.96 12.12 -9.25
CA ALA A 64 -16.01 13.59 -9.28
C ALA A 64 -14.64 14.27 -9.42
N CYS A 65 -13.54 13.60 -9.04
CA CYS A 65 -12.19 14.15 -9.10
C CYS A 65 -11.20 13.24 -9.85
N ALA A 66 -11.68 12.20 -10.52
CA ALA A 66 -10.84 11.16 -11.14
C ALA A 66 -9.74 10.61 -10.21
N GLN A 67 -10.03 10.54 -8.91
CA GLN A 67 -9.09 10.03 -7.91
C GLN A 67 -9.25 8.52 -7.74
N LYS A 68 -8.13 7.86 -7.46
CA LYS A 68 -8.05 6.41 -7.29
C LYS A 68 -7.06 6.10 -6.17
N SER A 69 -7.40 5.14 -5.32
CA SER A 69 -6.58 4.77 -4.16
C SER A 69 -6.51 3.25 -3.98
N MET A 70 -5.35 2.78 -3.50
CA MET A 70 -5.15 1.41 -3.05
C MET A 70 -5.26 1.42 -1.53
N ILE A 71 -6.41 0.99 -0.99
CA ILE A 71 -6.68 1.00 0.45
C ILE A 71 -6.93 -0.39 1.02
N ASP A 72 -7.29 -1.34 0.16
CA ASP A 72 -7.34 -2.76 0.51
C ASP A 72 -5.96 -3.38 0.35
N LEU A 73 -5.42 -3.89 1.46
CA LEU A 73 -4.07 -4.45 1.48
C LEU A 73 -4.07 -5.90 1.94
N ILE A 74 -3.08 -6.61 1.42
CA ILE A 74 -2.72 -7.97 1.78
C ILE A 74 -1.37 -7.90 2.47
N ILE A 75 -1.31 -8.43 3.69
CA ILE A 75 -0.16 -8.40 4.61
C ILE A 75 0.19 -9.83 4.95
#